data_AF-A0A9R0I6I9-F1
#
_entry.id   AF-A0A9R0I6I9-F1
#
_cell.length_a   1.000
_cell.length_b   1.000
_cell.length_c   1.000
_cell.angle_alpha   90.00
_cell.angle_beta   90.00
_cell.angle_gamma   90.00
#
_symmetry.space_group_name_H-M   'P 1'
#
loop_
_entity.id
_entity.type
_entity.pdbx_description
1 polymer ?
#
loop_
_entity_poly.entity_id
_entity_poly.type
_entity_poly.pdbx_seq_one_letter_code
_entity_poly.pdbx_strand_id
1 'polypeptide(L)'
;MIERHQFGGEAGEDPNLYIQSFIQYCSTIKQMGLTPEQTMEILFPFSLSGKESLALAFYVKYFPPEKTARLRSQIISITQQADESLFEVWERFKDLHREFPHHGLSDWFLIQQFYNGLGNDSRLILDSAASGRFMQLAVTRALEMQKSLSEKDAKIDALTAHNKIIDTQLAQMATTLAGRPPGQLPSQPENRETANAITLRSG
;
A
#
# COMPACT_ATOMS: atom_id res chain seq x y z
N MET A 1 9.43 16.11 5.54
CA MET A 1 9.72 16.33 6.98
C MET A 1 10.85 15.44 7.51
N ILE A 2 11.02 14.19 7.02
CA ILE A 2 12.25 13.37 7.23
C ILE A 2 13.44 13.77 6.33
N GLU A 3 13.17 14.42 5.19
CA GLU A 3 14.20 14.83 4.22
C GLU A 3 15.26 15.83 4.73
N ARG A 4 15.05 16.45 5.91
CA ARG A 4 15.98 17.46 6.44
C ARG A 4 17.03 16.92 7.42
N HIS A 5 16.94 15.65 7.84
CA HIS A 5 17.85 15.05 8.82
C HIS A 5 18.16 13.59 8.48
N GLN A 6 18.61 13.35 7.25
CA GLN A 6 19.03 12.02 6.83
C GLN A 6 20.47 11.76 7.28
N PHE A 7 20.74 10.59 7.85
CA PHE A 7 22.08 10.19 8.27
C PHE A 7 22.82 9.46 7.15
N GLY A 8 24.01 9.95 6.79
CA GLY A 8 24.84 9.43 5.71
C GLY A 8 26.08 8.64 6.16
N GLY A 9 26.45 8.77 7.43
CA GLY A 9 27.68 8.21 8.00
C GLY A 9 28.94 9.00 7.65
N GLU A 10 28.83 10.30 7.39
CA GLU A 10 30.01 11.14 7.10
C GLU A 10 30.87 11.37 8.36
N ALA A 11 32.16 11.71 8.18
CA ALA A 11 33.13 11.84 9.26
C ALA A 11 32.78 12.90 10.34
N GLY A 12 31.79 13.76 10.09
CA GLY A 12 31.28 14.76 11.02
C GLY A 12 29.93 14.40 11.66
N GLU A 13 29.32 13.27 11.31
CA GLU A 13 28.02 12.86 11.85
C GLU A 13 28.19 11.94 13.07
N ASP A 14 27.41 12.21 14.13
CA ASP A 14 27.37 11.36 15.33
C ASP A 14 26.21 10.35 15.23
N PRO A 15 26.49 9.04 15.13
CA PRO A 15 25.46 8.00 15.05
C PRO A 15 24.54 7.95 16.26
N ASN A 16 25.05 8.24 17.46
CA ASN A 16 24.25 8.20 18.69
C ASN A 16 23.30 9.39 18.77
N LEU A 17 23.77 10.58 18.36
CA LEU A 17 22.94 11.78 18.28
C LEU A 17 21.82 11.61 17.23
N TYR A 18 22.13 10.97 16.10
CA TYR A 18 21.15 10.60 15.09
C TYR A 18 20.10 9.64 15.64
N ILE A 19 20.50 8.54 16.29
CA ILE A 19 19.56 7.53 16.83
C ILE A 19 18.63 8.17 17.88
N GLN A 20 19.14 9.01 18.76
CA GLN A 20 18.32 9.71 19.75
C GLN A 20 17.30 10.64 19.07
N SER A 21 17.74 11.37 18.04
CA SER A 21 16.87 12.27 17.28
C SER A 21 15.79 11.51 16.48
N PHE A 22 16.15 10.34 15.92
CA PHE A 22 15.23 9.47 15.18
C PHE A 22 14.17 8.84 16.10
N ILE A 23 14.57 8.32 17.26
CA ILE A 23 13.63 7.78 18.26
C ILE A 23 12.68 8.87 18.75
N GLN A 24 13.20 10.07 19.03
CA GLN A 24 12.39 11.21 19.42
C GLN A 24 11.40 11.58 18.31
N TYR A 25 11.82 11.58 17.05
CA TYR A 25 10.96 11.84 15.90
C TYR A 25 9.84 10.80 15.77
N CYS A 26 10.16 9.50 15.81
CA CYS A 26 9.17 8.42 15.78
C CYS A 26 8.16 8.53 16.94
N SER A 27 8.59 8.96 18.12
CA SER A 27 7.70 9.15 19.27
C SER A 27 6.64 10.24 19.09
N THR A 28 6.89 11.22 18.18
CA THR A 28 5.95 12.31 17.87
C THR A 28 4.88 11.92 16.84
N ILE A 29 5.05 10.79 16.14
CA ILE A 29 4.16 10.32 15.05
C ILE A 29 3.02 9.43 15.59
N LYS A 30 2.67 9.56 16.88
CA LYS A 30 1.63 8.77 17.57
C LYS A 30 0.20 8.89 17.02
N GLN A 31 -0.06 9.71 16.00
CA GLN A 31 -1.41 9.94 15.46
C GLN A 31 -1.90 8.94 14.39
N MET A 32 -1.06 8.01 13.89
CA MET A 32 -1.45 7.09 12.80
C MET A 32 -1.92 5.69 13.23
N GLY A 33 -2.07 5.42 14.53
CA GLY A 33 -2.56 4.12 15.02
C GLY A 33 -1.58 2.94 14.90
N LEU A 34 -0.30 3.23 14.63
CA LEU A 34 0.80 2.25 14.57
C LEU A 34 1.52 2.18 15.91
N THR A 35 2.09 1.01 16.23
CA THR A 35 2.97 0.89 17.41
C THR A 35 4.28 1.65 17.18
N PRO A 36 5.01 2.04 18.25
CA PRO A 36 6.31 2.71 18.12
C PRO A 36 7.30 1.91 17.25
N GLU A 37 7.28 0.58 17.35
CA GLU A 37 8.14 -0.34 16.61
C GLU A 37 7.79 -0.33 15.11
N GLN A 38 6.49 -0.39 14.78
CA GLN A 38 6.02 -0.31 13.39
C GLN A 38 6.33 1.05 12.75
N THR A 39 6.26 2.12 13.55
CA THR A 39 6.59 3.47 13.10
C THR A 39 8.08 3.61 12.82
N MET A 40 8.95 3.00 13.64
CA MET A 40 10.39 2.96 13.39
C MET A 40 10.71 2.15 12.13
N GLU A 41 10.10 0.99 11.96
CA GLU A 41 10.32 0.10 10.81
C GLU A 41 9.97 0.79 9.48
N ILE A 42 8.86 1.51 9.44
CA ILE A 42 8.42 2.24 8.24
C ILE A 42 9.33 3.43 7.93
N LEU A 43 9.79 4.17 8.96
CA LEU A 43 10.48 5.44 8.75
C LEU A 43 12.00 5.32 8.61
N PHE A 44 12.59 4.24 9.16
CA PHE A 44 14.04 4.02 9.18
C PHE A 44 14.70 4.01 7.79
N PRO A 45 14.11 3.39 6.75
CA PRO A 45 14.69 3.43 5.40
C PRO A 45 14.72 4.85 4.80
N PHE A 46 13.84 5.73 5.25
CA PHE A 46 13.73 7.10 4.74
C PHE A 46 14.60 8.09 5.52
N SER A 47 15.02 7.76 6.74
CA SER A 47 15.86 8.61 7.59
C SER A 47 17.36 8.51 7.28
N LEU A 48 17.72 7.83 6.19
CA LEU A 48 19.11 7.59 5.78
C LEU A 48 19.38 8.20 4.41
N SER A 49 20.52 8.88 4.26
CA SER A 49 20.96 9.44 2.97
C SER A 49 21.85 8.42 2.27
N GLY A 50 21.71 8.30 0.94
CA GLY A 50 22.41 7.26 0.17
C GLY A 50 21.77 5.86 0.24
N LYS A 51 20.43 5.82 0.35
CA LYS A 51 19.39 4.76 0.33
C LYS A 51 19.75 3.28 0.08
N GLU A 52 20.83 2.94 -0.60
CA GLU A 52 21.24 1.55 -0.86
C GLU A 52 22.33 1.09 0.13
N SER A 53 23.22 1.99 0.56
CA SER A 53 24.41 1.65 1.35
C SER A 53 24.08 1.15 2.77
N LEU A 54 23.21 1.86 3.52
CA LEU A 54 22.94 1.48 4.91
C LEU A 54 21.95 0.32 5.06
N ALA A 55 20.94 0.24 4.18
CA ALA A 55 20.05 -0.92 4.17
C ALA A 55 20.86 -2.18 3.84
N LEU A 56 21.74 -2.10 2.83
CA LEU A 56 22.66 -3.18 2.51
C LEU A 56 23.64 -3.46 3.67
N ALA A 57 24.21 -2.44 4.32
CA ALA A 57 25.10 -2.63 5.47
C ALA A 57 24.37 -3.27 6.67
N PHE A 58 23.11 -2.90 6.91
CA PHE A 58 22.26 -3.53 7.93
C PHE A 58 21.97 -5.00 7.59
N TYR A 59 21.58 -5.29 6.34
CA TYR A 59 21.38 -6.66 5.88
C TYR A 59 22.66 -7.50 5.96
N VAL A 60 23.80 -6.98 5.51
CA VAL A 60 25.10 -7.66 5.58
C VAL A 60 25.49 -7.93 7.04
N LYS A 61 25.22 -6.99 7.96
CA LYS A 61 25.58 -7.12 9.38
C LYS A 61 24.68 -8.08 10.16
N TYR A 62 23.37 -8.03 9.95
CA TYR A 62 22.39 -8.76 10.78
C TYR A 62 21.80 -10.01 10.11
N PHE A 63 21.87 -10.07 8.78
CA PHE A 63 21.40 -11.16 7.93
C PHE A 63 22.46 -11.54 6.88
N PRO A 64 23.69 -11.89 7.32
CA PRO A 64 24.75 -12.27 6.39
C PRO A 64 24.29 -13.45 5.51
N PRO A 65 24.87 -13.61 4.30
CA PRO A 65 24.44 -14.63 3.35
C PRO A 65 24.32 -16.03 3.95
N GLU A 66 25.20 -16.42 4.90
CA GLU A 66 25.13 -17.72 5.56
C GLU A 66 23.90 -17.85 6.47
N LYS A 67 23.58 -16.82 7.25
CA LYS A 67 22.40 -16.82 8.12
C LYS A 67 21.12 -16.83 7.29
N THR A 68 21.08 -16.02 6.23
CA THR A 68 19.96 -15.96 5.28
C THR A 68 19.76 -17.30 4.57
N ALA A 69 20.83 -17.92 4.07
CA ALA A 69 20.77 -19.24 3.44
C ALA A 69 20.29 -20.31 4.43
N ARG A 70 20.82 -20.31 5.66
CA ARG A 70 20.42 -21.25 6.71
C ARG A 70 18.94 -21.13 7.05
N LEU A 71 18.44 -19.92 7.30
CA LEU A 71 17.03 -19.69 7.64
C LEU A 71 16.10 -20.07 6.48
N ARG A 72 16.48 -19.72 5.23
CA ARG A 72 15.75 -20.18 4.03
C ARG A 72 15.71 -21.70 3.94
N SER A 73 16.85 -22.37 4.11
CA SER A 73 16.92 -23.82 4.08
C SER A 73 16.02 -24.45 5.15
N GLN A 74 16.03 -23.94 6.38
CA GLN A 74 15.18 -24.47 7.46
C GLN A 74 13.68 -24.32 7.17
N ILE A 75 13.27 -23.18 6.60
CA ILE A 75 11.88 -22.95 6.20
C ILE A 75 11.49 -23.91 5.06
N ILE A 76 12.36 -24.11 4.07
CA ILE A 76 12.10 -24.97 2.91
C ILE A 76 12.09 -26.45 3.30
N SER A 77 12.99 -26.86 4.19
CA SER A 77 13.16 -28.25 4.62
C SER A 77 12.36 -28.59 5.88
N ILE A 78 11.36 -27.79 6.23
CA ILE A 78 10.55 -28.07 7.42
C ILE A 78 9.81 -29.38 7.22
N THR A 79 9.96 -30.27 8.19
CA THR A 79 9.35 -31.61 8.18
C THR A 79 8.88 -31.95 9.58
N GLN A 80 7.70 -32.55 9.67
CA GLN A 80 7.13 -33.04 10.93
C GLN A 80 7.95 -34.22 11.43
N GLN A 81 8.40 -34.16 12.69
CA GLN A 81 9.11 -35.27 13.33
C GLN A 81 8.12 -36.38 13.76
N ALA A 82 8.64 -37.59 14.00
CA ALA A 82 7.81 -38.78 14.24
C ALA A 82 6.90 -38.68 15.49
N ASP A 83 7.32 -37.89 16.48
CA ASP A 83 6.62 -37.62 17.74
C ASP A 83 6.05 -36.20 17.84
N GLU A 84 6.21 -35.39 16.79
CA GLU A 84 5.75 -34.00 16.74
C GLU A 84 4.30 -33.96 16.25
N SER A 85 3.42 -33.30 17.00
CA SER A 85 2.04 -33.05 16.59
C SER A 85 1.94 -32.00 15.48
N LEU A 86 0.79 -31.95 14.78
CA LEU A 86 0.52 -30.90 13.78
C LEU A 86 0.62 -29.49 14.38
N PHE A 87 0.25 -29.32 15.65
CA PHE A 87 0.33 -28.03 16.33
C PHE A 87 1.78 -27.61 16.58
N GLU A 88 2.62 -28.52 17.05
CA GLU A 88 4.03 -28.23 17.34
C GLU A 88 4.82 -27.86 16.09
N VAL A 89 4.65 -28.61 14.99
CA VAL A 89 5.30 -28.28 13.71
C VAL A 89 4.79 -26.95 13.15
N TRP A 90 3.53 -26.59 13.41
CA TRP A 90 2.96 -25.29 13.02
C TRP A 90 3.55 -24.12 13.85
N GLU A 91 3.71 -24.29 15.17
CA GLU A 91 4.39 -23.28 15.99
C GLU A 91 5.84 -23.09 15.54
N ARG A 92 6.57 -24.17 15.29
CA ARG A 92 7.95 -24.11 14.77
C ARG A 92 8.04 -23.40 13.42
N PHE A 93 7.09 -23.65 12.52
CA PHE A 93 6.98 -22.94 11.26
C PHE A 93 6.77 -21.43 11.45
N LYS A 94 5.88 -21.02 12.36
CA LYS A 94 5.64 -19.60 12.66
C LYS A 94 6.86 -18.93 13.30
N ASP A 95 7.59 -19.62 14.16
CA ASP A 95 8.78 -19.07 14.79
C ASP A 95 9.90 -18.84 13.77
N LEU A 96 10.11 -19.77 12.84
CA LEU A 96 11.03 -19.56 11.71
C LEU A 96 10.63 -18.37 10.83
N HIS A 97 9.33 -18.20 10.59
CA HIS A 97 8.81 -17.07 9.83
C HIS A 97 9.02 -15.73 10.55
N ARG A 98 8.91 -15.70 11.89
CA ARG A 98 9.18 -14.51 12.72
C ARG A 98 10.66 -14.17 12.80
N GLU A 99 11.54 -15.17 12.81
CA GLU A 99 12.99 -14.96 12.84
C GLU A 99 13.51 -14.41 11.49
N PHE A 100 12.78 -14.65 10.39
CA PHE A 100 13.20 -14.25 9.06
C PHE A 100 12.08 -13.60 8.22
N PRO A 101 11.56 -12.42 8.61
CA PRO A 101 10.40 -11.78 7.97
C PRO A 101 10.67 -11.33 6.51
N HIS A 102 11.93 -11.21 6.10
CA HIS A 102 12.33 -10.80 4.75
C HIS A 102 12.83 -11.98 3.90
N HIS A 103 12.11 -13.11 3.95
CA HIS A 103 12.56 -14.34 3.30
C HIS A 103 12.53 -14.33 1.78
N GLY A 104 11.75 -13.44 1.15
CA GLY A 104 11.63 -13.34 -0.31
C GLY A 104 10.99 -14.56 -0.99
N LEU A 105 10.48 -15.50 -0.18
CA LEU A 105 9.66 -16.63 -0.62
C LEU A 105 8.19 -16.22 -0.65
N SER A 106 7.42 -16.70 -1.63
CA SER A 106 5.99 -16.44 -1.68
C SER A 106 5.22 -17.26 -0.65
N ASP A 107 4.14 -16.70 -0.11
CA ASP A 107 3.26 -17.39 0.85
C ASP A 107 2.77 -18.73 0.33
N TRP A 108 2.45 -18.80 -0.97
CA TRP A 108 2.08 -20.05 -1.63
C TRP A 108 3.18 -21.12 -1.52
N PHE A 109 4.43 -20.74 -1.83
CA PHE A 109 5.55 -21.67 -1.76
C PHE A 109 5.80 -22.12 -0.32
N LEU A 110 5.68 -21.22 0.65
CA LEU A 110 5.80 -21.53 2.08
C LEU A 110 4.74 -22.53 2.55
N ILE A 111 3.47 -22.29 2.20
CA ILE A 111 2.35 -23.19 2.51
C ILE A 111 2.57 -24.57 1.86
N GLN A 112 3.07 -24.59 0.62
CA GLN A 112 3.38 -25.83 -0.07
C GLN A 112 4.50 -26.63 0.62
N GLN A 113 5.61 -25.98 1.00
CA GLN A 113 6.69 -26.66 1.71
C GLN A 113 6.22 -27.18 3.07
N PHE A 114 5.45 -26.38 3.81
CA PHE A 114 4.85 -26.81 5.07
C PHE A 114 3.97 -28.05 4.88
N TYR A 115 3.00 -28.02 3.96
CA TYR A 115 2.11 -29.16 3.68
C TYR A 115 2.88 -30.41 3.24
N ASN A 116 3.90 -30.26 2.40
CA ASN A 116 4.74 -31.37 1.95
C ASN A 116 5.59 -31.99 3.07
N GLY A 117 5.95 -31.19 4.07
CA GLY A 117 6.70 -31.64 5.24
C GLY A 117 5.86 -32.42 6.26
N LEU A 118 4.54 -32.44 6.12
CA LEU A 118 3.64 -33.09 7.08
C LEU A 118 3.50 -34.60 6.85
N GLY A 119 3.32 -35.32 7.95
CA GLY A 119 2.88 -36.72 7.94
C GLY A 119 1.48 -36.88 7.33
N ASN A 120 1.13 -38.12 6.98
CA ASN A 120 -0.14 -38.42 6.30
C ASN A 120 -1.36 -38.04 7.14
N ASP A 121 -1.34 -38.32 8.44
CA ASP A 121 -2.46 -38.04 9.33
C ASP A 121 -2.69 -36.53 9.49
N SER A 122 -1.61 -35.76 9.66
CA SER A 122 -1.66 -34.30 9.69
C SER A 122 -2.20 -33.69 8.41
N ARG A 123 -1.80 -34.24 7.24
CA ARG A 123 -2.35 -33.79 5.94
C ARG A 123 -3.83 -34.09 5.82
N LEU A 124 -4.26 -35.28 6.25
CA LEU A 124 -5.67 -35.67 6.23
C LEU A 124 -6.52 -34.75 7.11
N ILE A 125 -6.01 -34.36 8.28
CA ILE A 125 -6.68 -33.39 9.17
C ILE A 125 -6.84 -32.04 8.45
N LEU A 126 -5.79 -31.53 7.80
CA LEU A 126 -5.85 -30.27 7.07
C LEU A 126 -6.79 -30.32 5.87
N ASP A 127 -6.75 -31.40 5.10
CA ASP A 127 -7.65 -31.61 3.97
C ASP A 127 -9.12 -31.66 4.43
N SER A 128 -9.40 -32.44 5.48
CA SER A 128 -10.75 -32.50 6.05
C SER A 128 -11.24 -31.14 6.55
N ALA A 129 -10.38 -30.36 7.22
CA ALA A 129 -10.72 -29.02 7.70
C ALA A 129 -10.95 -28.01 6.55
N ALA A 130 -10.31 -28.24 5.40
CA ALA A 130 -10.50 -27.46 4.19
C ALA A 130 -11.70 -27.88 3.34
N SER A 131 -12.54 -28.82 3.83
CA SER A 131 -13.67 -29.41 3.08
C SER A 131 -13.25 -30.01 1.73
N GLY A 132 -12.03 -30.54 1.62
CA GLY A 132 -11.49 -31.05 0.35
C GLY A 132 -9.97 -31.09 0.35
N ARG A 133 -9.32 -30.91 -0.81
CA ARG A 133 -7.85 -30.82 -0.84
C ARG A 133 -7.43 -29.42 -0.42
N PHE A 134 -6.75 -29.30 0.72
CA PHE A 134 -6.26 -28.04 1.28
C PHE A 134 -5.50 -27.21 0.25
N MET A 135 -4.58 -27.86 -0.47
CA MET A 135 -3.78 -27.21 -1.51
C MET A 135 -4.62 -26.73 -2.70
N GLN A 136 -5.70 -27.43 -3.04
CA GLN A 136 -6.60 -27.03 -4.13
C GLN A 136 -7.43 -25.80 -3.74
N LEU A 137 -7.93 -25.75 -2.50
CA LEU A 137 -8.62 -24.58 -1.97
C LEU A 137 -7.74 -23.33 -1.99
N ALA A 138 -6.47 -23.47 -1.59
CA ALA A 138 -5.52 -22.38 -1.57
C ALA A 138 -5.18 -21.86 -2.98
N VAL A 139 -5.01 -22.74 -3.99
CA VAL A 139 -4.88 -22.30 -5.40
C VAL A 139 -6.11 -21.55 -5.88
N THR A 140 -7.31 -22.10 -5.63
CA THR A 140 -8.55 -21.47 -6.09
C THR A 140 -8.71 -20.07 -5.51
N ARG A 141 -8.48 -19.89 -4.20
CA ARG A 141 -8.54 -18.57 -3.56
C ARG A 141 -7.48 -17.60 -4.12
N ALA A 142 -6.27 -18.07 -4.39
CA ALA A 142 -5.22 -17.24 -4.99
C ALA A 142 -5.62 -16.75 -6.40
N LEU A 143 -6.20 -17.63 -7.22
CA LEU A 143 -6.71 -17.26 -8.55
C LEU A 143 -7.88 -16.28 -8.48
N GLU A 144 -8.80 -16.46 -7.53
CA GLU A 144 -9.91 -15.53 -7.29
C GLU A 144 -9.41 -14.14 -6.88
N MET A 145 -8.41 -14.08 -5.99
CA MET A 145 -7.79 -12.82 -5.59
C MET A 145 -7.10 -12.12 -6.76
N GLN A 146 -6.35 -12.86 -7.58
CA GLN A 146 -5.70 -12.31 -8.78
C GLN A 146 -6.72 -11.75 -9.77
N LYS A 147 -7.83 -12.46 -10.00
CA LYS A 147 -8.92 -11.98 -10.85
C LYS A 147 -9.53 -10.68 -10.29
N SER A 148 -9.81 -10.63 -9.00
CA SER A 148 -10.34 -9.43 -8.34
C SER A 148 -9.40 -8.23 -8.43
N LEU A 149 -8.09 -8.44 -8.33
CA LEU A 149 -7.09 -7.38 -8.52
C LEU A 149 -7.10 -6.85 -9.95
N SER A 150 -7.10 -7.74 -10.95
CA SER A 150 -7.18 -7.35 -12.36
C SER A 150 -8.45 -6.56 -12.69
N GLU A 151 -9.59 -6.93 -12.10
CA GLU A 151 -10.86 -6.19 -12.24
C GLU A 151 -10.78 -4.78 -11.62
N LYS A 152 -10.08 -4.65 -10.48
CA LYS A 152 -9.86 -3.35 -9.83
C LYS A 152 -8.93 -2.46 -10.66
N ASP A 153 -7.86 -3.01 -11.21
CA ASP A 153 -6.92 -2.28 -12.07
C ASP A 153 -7.63 -1.73 -13.31
N ALA A 154 -8.44 -2.56 -13.98
CA ALA A 154 -9.25 -2.14 -15.11
C ALA A 154 -10.23 -1.00 -14.75
N LYS A 155 -10.77 -1.00 -13.52
CA LYS A 155 -11.64 0.06 -13.03
C LYS A 155 -10.88 1.35 -12.71
N ILE A 156 -9.65 1.25 -12.21
CA ILE A 156 -8.76 2.39 -11.99
C ILE A 156 -8.39 3.05 -13.32
N ASP A 157 -8.07 2.26 -14.34
CA ASP A 157 -7.78 2.77 -15.69
C ASP A 157 -9.00 3.50 -16.28
N ALA A 158 -10.19 2.92 -16.13
CA ALA A 158 -11.44 3.55 -16.56
C ALA A 158 -11.72 4.88 -15.84
N LEU A 159 -11.51 4.94 -14.53
CA LEU A 159 -11.65 6.18 -13.75
C LEU A 159 -10.61 7.23 -14.16
N THR A 160 -9.37 6.81 -14.42
CA THR A 160 -8.30 7.70 -14.88
C THR A 160 -8.62 8.29 -16.25
N ALA A 161 -9.13 7.47 -17.17
CA ALA A 161 -9.59 7.92 -18.48
C ALA A 161 -10.75 8.91 -18.38
N HIS A 162 -11.72 8.66 -17.49
CA HIS A 162 -12.83 9.57 -17.24
C HIS A 162 -12.33 10.93 -16.73
N ASN A 163 -11.48 10.96 -15.70
CA ASN A 163 -10.98 12.21 -15.13
C ASN A 163 -10.26 13.06 -16.20
N LYS A 164 -9.48 12.44 -17.08
CA LYS A 164 -8.83 13.14 -18.20
C LYS A 164 -9.83 13.80 -19.16
N ILE A 165 -10.99 13.17 -19.38
CA ILE A 165 -12.07 13.74 -20.20
C ILE A 165 -12.67 14.97 -19.50
N ILE A 166 -12.92 14.89 -18.19
CA ILE A 166 -13.42 16.04 -17.40
C ILE A 166 -12.42 17.20 -17.48
N ASP A 167 -11.13 16.95 -17.31
CA ASP A 167 -10.10 17.98 -17.40
C ASP A 167 -10.08 18.65 -18.78
N THR A 168 -10.24 17.85 -19.84
CA THR A 168 -10.31 18.34 -21.22
C THR A 168 -11.55 19.23 -21.42
N GLN A 169 -12.71 18.83 -20.88
CA GLN A 169 -13.94 19.61 -20.94
C GLN A 169 -13.82 20.94 -20.17
N LEU A 170 -13.21 20.92 -18.97
CA LEU A 170 -12.94 22.12 -18.19
C LEU A 170 -12.05 23.11 -18.96
N ALA A 171 -10.99 22.63 -19.61
CA ALA A 171 -10.12 23.45 -20.43
C ALA A 171 -10.85 24.08 -21.64
N GLN A 172 -11.72 23.32 -22.32
CA GLN A 172 -12.54 23.82 -23.42
C GLN A 172 -13.54 24.89 -22.98
N MET A 173 -14.21 24.71 -21.83
CA MET A 173 -15.12 25.70 -21.28
C MET A 173 -14.40 27.01 -20.90
N ALA A 174 -13.22 26.91 -20.28
CA ALA A 174 -12.41 28.08 -19.95
C ALA A 174 -12.01 28.87 -21.21
N THR A 175 -11.67 28.18 -22.30
CA THR A 175 -11.32 28.81 -23.58
C THR A 175 -12.54 29.53 -24.21
N THR A 176 -13.72 28.90 -24.15
CA THR A 176 -14.97 29.49 -24.64
C THR A 176 -15.34 30.77 -23.88
N LEU A 177 -15.11 30.80 -22.56
CA LEU A 177 -15.35 31.99 -21.74
C LEU A 177 -14.36 33.13 -22.05
N ALA A 178 -13.10 32.80 -22.34
CA ALA A 178 -12.07 33.79 -22.71
C ALA A 178 -12.31 34.42 -24.08
N GLY A 179 -12.98 33.73 -25.01
CA GLY A 179 -13.31 34.21 -26.35
C GLY A 179 -14.60 35.04 -26.45
N ARG A 180 -15.33 35.26 -25.35
CA ARG A 180 -16.60 35.98 -25.38
C ARG A 180 -16.35 37.49 -25.54
N PRO A 181 -16.86 38.15 -26.61
CA PRO A 181 -16.70 39.60 -26.75
C PRO A 181 -17.36 40.32 -25.56
N PRO A 182 -16.77 41.43 -25.07
CA PRO A 182 -17.33 42.18 -23.95
C PRO A 182 -18.77 42.58 -24.28
N GLY A 183 -19.69 42.21 -23.39
CA GLY A 183 -21.11 42.52 -23.57
C GLY A 183 -21.33 44.03 -23.58
N GLN A 184 -21.85 44.57 -24.69
CA GLN A 184 -22.44 45.90 -24.68
C GLN A 184 -23.78 45.84 -23.93
N LEU A 185 -23.93 46.70 -22.92
CA LEU A 185 -25.22 46.96 -22.30
C LEU A 185 -26.17 47.49 -23.37
N PRO A 186 -27.42 47.00 -23.45
CA PRO A 186 -28.39 47.54 -24.41
C PRO A 186 -28.73 48.98 -24.00
N SER A 187 -28.10 49.95 -24.65
CA SER A 187 -28.45 51.36 -24.51
C SER A 187 -29.53 51.69 -25.54
N GLN A 188 -30.80 51.45 -25.21
CA GLN A 188 -31.90 52.18 -25.81
C GLN A 188 -33.14 52.10 -24.90
N PRO A 189 -33.75 53.24 -24.51
CA PRO A 189 -35.09 53.22 -23.97
C PRO A 189 -36.03 52.80 -25.10
N GLU A 190 -36.79 51.73 -24.90
CA GLU A 190 -37.93 51.43 -25.75
C GLU A 190 -38.86 52.65 -25.74
N ASN A 191 -39.08 53.25 -26.92
CA ASN A 191 -40.14 54.22 -27.13
C ASN A 191 -41.47 53.48 -26.97
N ARG A 192 -41.94 53.35 -25.73
CA ARG A 192 -43.26 52.82 -25.43
C ARG A 192 -44.29 53.74 -26.08
N GLU A 193 -45.14 53.10 -26.87
CA GLU A 193 -46.28 53.67 -27.57
C GLU A 193 -47.08 54.62 -26.68
N THR A 194 -47.48 55.74 -27.27
CA THR A 194 -48.28 56.81 -26.67
C THR A 194 -49.53 56.26 -25.98
N ALA A 195 -49.60 56.36 -24.65
CA ALA A 195 -50.83 56.06 -23.92
C ALA A 195 -51.87 57.16 -24.17
N ASN A 196 -52.95 56.82 -24.87
CA ASN A 196 -54.11 57.70 -25.03
C ASN A 196 -54.85 57.83 -23.69
N ALA A 197 -54.84 59.01 -23.10
CA ALA A 197 -55.62 59.32 -21.91
C ALA A 197 -57.12 59.40 -22.28
N ILE A 198 -57.93 58.50 -21.73
CA ILE A 198 -59.40 58.56 -21.84
C ILE A 198 -59.92 59.47 -20.73
N THR A 199 -60.43 60.65 -21.09
CA THR A 199 -61.14 61.54 -20.16
C THR A 199 -62.56 61.04 -19.94
N LEU A 200 -62.86 60.55 -18.73
CA LEU A 200 -64.24 60.30 -18.31
C LEU A 200 -64.85 61.61 -17.79
N ARG A 201 -65.93 62.04 -18.44
CA ARG A 201 -66.78 63.16 -18.02
C ARG A 201 -67.68 62.69 -16.87
N SER A 202 -67.49 63.24 -15.69
CA SER A 202 -68.43 63.12 -14.57
C SER A 202 -69.66 63.96 -14.85
N GLY A 203 -70.82 63.30 -14.98
CA GLY A 203 -72.16 63.88 -14.79
C GLY A 203 -72.77 63.30 -13.54
#